data_AF-A0A6I3GU01-F1
#
_entry.id   AF-A0A6I3GU01-F1
#
_cell.length_a   1.000
_cell.length_b   1.000
_cell.length_c   1.000
_cell.angle_alpha   90.00
_cell.angle_beta   90.00
_cell.angle_gamma   90.00
#
_symmetry.space_group_name_H-M   'P 1'
#
loop_
_entity.id
_entity.type
_entity.pdbx_description
1 polymer ?
#
loop_
_entity_poly.entity_id
_entity_poly.type
_entity_poly.pdbx_seq_one_letter_code
_entity_poly.pdbx_strand_id
1 'polypeptide(L)'
;MSDSTYIAGTCNIGQKEIRRRQFVAGVGLFFSAISLLTMISTSAPRGARLGIFIPLMVAAVGYVQSRSKFCLAYGFAGTFNFGKLGDLSRVSDASDKAADRATALKILGKSFMLALIATVVVIALPF
;
A
#
# COMPACT_ATOMS: atom_id res chain seq x y z
N MET A 1 -4.53 21.40 12.79
CA MET A 1 -4.66 20.07 12.14
C MET A 1 -5.27 19.17 13.19
N SER A 2 -6.42 18.52 12.93
CA SER A 2 -6.98 17.58 13.90
C SER A 2 -6.04 16.38 14.01
N ASP A 3 -5.36 16.23 15.14
CA ASP A 3 -4.69 14.98 15.48
C ASP A 3 -5.79 13.94 15.67
N SER A 4 -6.11 13.23 14.58
CA SER A 4 -7.12 12.18 14.58
C SER A 4 -6.75 11.15 15.63
N THR A 5 -7.67 10.80 16.51
CA THR A 5 -7.47 9.74 17.49
C THR A 5 -7.51 8.38 16.81
N TYR A 6 -6.85 7.38 17.42
CA TYR A 6 -6.97 5.98 17.01
C TYR A 6 -8.43 5.53 16.99
N ILE A 7 -8.83 4.82 15.94
CA ILE A 7 -10.14 4.16 15.81
C ILE A 7 -9.90 2.76 15.26
N ALA A 8 -10.21 1.75 16.06
CA ALA A 8 -10.03 0.35 15.70
C ALA A 8 -10.65 0.01 14.33
N GLY A 9 -9.89 -0.72 13.52
CA GLY A 9 -10.26 -1.14 12.17
C GLY A 9 -10.45 -0.01 11.16
N THR A 10 -10.24 1.26 11.54
CA THR A 10 -10.62 2.42 10.72
C THR A 10 -9.47 3.41 10.52
N CYS A 11 -8.74 3.77 11.57
CA CYS A 11 -7.69 4.77 11.51
C CYS A 11 -6.59 4.48 12.54
N ASN A 12 -5.37 4.20 12.08
CA ASN A 12 -4.22 3.90 12.96
C ASN A 12 -2.95 4.71 12.62
N ILE A 13 -3.04 5.69 11.71
CA ILE A 13 -1.93 6.56 11.34
C ILE A 13 -2.32 8.03 11.21
N GLY A 14 -1.45 8.91 11.67
CA GLY A 14 -1.57 10.36 11.51
C GLY A 14 -1.04 10.90 10.18
N GLN A 15 -1.16 12.21 9.99
CA GLN A 15 -0.88 12.87 8.71
C GLN A 15 0.55 12.67 8.19
N LYS A 16 1.55 12.60 9.08
CA LYS A 16 2.95 12.38 8.69
C LYS A 16 3.15 10.98 8.09
N GLU A 17 2.57 9.96 8.71
CA GLU A 17 2.59 8.59 8.20
C GLU A 17 1.78 8.48 6.89
N ILE A 18 0.64 9.16 6.77
CA ILE A 18 -0.14 9.21 5.53
C ILE A 18 0.69 9.77 4.38
N ARG A 19 1.38 10.91 4.58
CA ARG A 19 2.27 11.51 3.59
C ARG A 19 3.39 10.56 3.18
N ARG A 20 3.93 9.78 4.12
CA ARG A 20 4.92 8.74 3.81
C ARG A 20 4.34 7.65 2.90
N ARG A 21 3.10 7.21 3.11
CA ARG A 21 2.44 6.23 2.23
C ARG A 21 2.15 6.79 0.84
N GLN A 22 1.80 8.08 0.75
CA GLN A 22 1.68 8.78 -0.53
C GLN A 22 3.02 8.86 -1.28
N PHE A 23 4.11 9.15 -0.57
CA PHE A 23 5.45 9.15 -1.14
C PHE A 23 5.84 7.75 -1.66
N VAL A 24 5.63 6.69 -0.86
CA VAL A 24 5.86 5.31 -1.30
C VAL A 24 5.01 4.96 -2.52
N ALA A 25 3.75 5.41 -2.57
CA ALA A 25 2.89 5.22 -3.73
C ALA A 25 3.49 5.86 -4.99
N GLY A 26 3.96 7.11 -4.87
CA GLY A 26 4.63 7.84 -5.95
C GLY A 26 5.91 7.17 -6.44
N VAL A 27 6.75 6.68 -5.52
CA VAL A 27 7.97 5.93 -5.86
C VAL A 27 7.62 4.64 -6.62
N GLY A 28 6.62 3.88 -6.15
CA GLY A 28 6.16 2.67 -6.85
C GLY A 28 5.63 2.98 -8.26
N LEU A 29 4.87 4.06 -8.43
CA LEU A 29 4.36 4.49 -9.74
C LEU A 29 5.50 4.91 -10.67
N PHE A 30 6.48 5.67 -10.16
CA PHE A 30 7.66 6.07 -10.92
C PHE A 30 8.43 4.86 -11.46
N PHE A 31 8.72 3.88 -10.61
CA PHE A 31 9.38 2.65 -11.07
C PHE A 31 8.52 1.82 -12.01
N SER A 32 7.20 1.78 -11.81
CA SER A 32 6.27 1.10 -12.72
C SER A 32 6.30 1.73 -14.12
N ALA A 33 6.33 3.05 -14.21
CA ALA A 33 6.41 3.78 -15.48
C ALA A 33 7.74 3.51 -16.20
N ILE A 34 8.87 3.54 -15.48
CA ILE A 34 10.17 3.19 -16.06
C ILE A 34 10.19 1.74 -16.54
N SER A 35 9.71 0.80 -15.73
CA SER A 35 9.62 -0.62 -16.13
C SER A 35 8.79 -0.81 -17.38
N LEU A 36 7.62 -0.16 -17.47
CA LEU A 36 6.76 -0.22 -18.65
C LEU A 36 7.46 0.34 -19.89
N LEU A 37 8.11 1.51 -19.78
CA LEU A 37 8.83 2.13 -20.89
C LEU A 37 9.95 1.21 -21.40
N THR A 38 10.73 0.61 -20.49
CA THR A 38 11.79 -0.35 -20.84
C THR A 38 11.21 -1.61 -21.50
N MET A 39 10.08 -2.13 -21.00
CA MET A 39 9.44 -3.30 -21.60
C MET A 39 8.96 -3.02 -23.03
N ILE A 40 8.42 -1.82 -23.28
CA ILE A 40 8.00 -1.38 -24.61
C ILE A 40 9.21 -1.21 -25.54
N SER A 41 10.27 -0.54 -25.08
CA SER A 41 11.44 -0.26 -25.93
C SER A 41 12.24 -1.51 -26.30
N THR A 42 12.11 -2.58 -25.53
CA THR A 42 12.81 -3.86 -25.74
C THR A 42 11.92 -4.98 -26.28
N SER A 43 10.64 -4.69 -26.57
CA SER A 43 9.62 -5.70 -26.92
C SER A 43 9.65 -6.91 -25.97
N ALA A 44 9.65 -6.64 -24.67
CA ALA A 44 9.86 -7.66 -23.65
C ALA A 44 8.83 -8.81 -23.77
N PRO A 45 9.25 -10.09 -23.70
CA PRO A 45 8.36 -11.22 -23.79
C PRO A 45 7.37 -11.24 -22.62
N ARG A 46 6.18 -11.83 -22.83
CA ARG A 46 5.09 -11.84 -21.84
C ARG A 46 5.50 -12.30 -20.44
N GLY A 47 6.38 -13.31 -20.35
CA GLY A 47 6.89 -13.81 -19.06
C GLY A 47 7.68 -12.74 -18.29
N ALA A 48 8.51 -11.95 -18.96
CA ALA A 48 9.29 -10.88 -18.32
C ALA A 48 8.41 -9.73 -17.80
N ARG A 49 7.23 -9.51 -18.43
CA ARG A 49 6.29 -8.46 -18.03
C ARG A 49 5.69 -8.69 -16.65
N LEU A 50 5.65 -9.94 -16.15
CA LEU A 50 5.20 -10.26 -14.79
C LEU A 50 5.98 -9.49 -13.71
N GLY A 51 7.25 -9.14 -13.98
CA GLY A 51 8.08 -8.36 -13.06
C GLY A 51 7.50 -6.99 -12.70
N ILE A 52 6.65 -6.39 -13.54
CA ILE A 52 6.01 -5.10 -13.27
C ILE A 52 5.04 -5.16 -12.08
N PHE A 53 4.60 -6.36 -11.68
CA PHE A 53 3.75 -6.55 -10.51
C PHE A 53 4.37 -5.97 -9.24
N ILE A 54 5.69 -6.07 -9.07
CA ILE A 54 6.38 -5.63 -7.85
C ILE A 54 6.25 -4.11 -7.65
N PRO A 55 6.69 -3.24 -8.57
CA PRO A 55 6.54 -1.80 -8.40
C PRO A 55 5.06 -1.36 -8.37
N LEU A 56 4.16 -2.04 -9.09
CA LEU A 56 2.72 -1.80 -9.02
C LEU A 56 2.15 -2.15 -7.64
N MET A 57 2.61 -3.22 -7.01
CA MET A 57 2.21 -3.61 -5.66
C MET A 57 2.66 -2.59 -4.63
N VAL A 58 3.89 -2.08 -4.73
CA VAL A 58 4.40 -0.99 -3.88
C VAL A 58 3.52 0.26 -4.04
N ALA A 59 3.20 0.64 -5.28
CA ALA A 59 2.31 1.76 -5.58
C ALA A 59 0.92 1.57 -4.95
N ALA A 60 0.31 0.42 -5.17
CA ALA A 60 -1.03 0.08 -4.69
C ALA A 60 -1.11 0.02 -3.17
N VAL A 61 -0.11 -0.54 -2.49
CA VAL A 61 -0.03 -0.59 -1.02
C VAL A 61 0.10 0.81 -0.42
N GLY A 62 0.94 1.67 -1.00
CA GLY A 62 1.04 3.07 -0.56
C GLY A 62 -0.27 3.83 -0.76
N TYR A 63 -0.88 3.69 -1.94
CA TYR A 63 -2.13 4.36 -2.31
C TYR A 63 -3.28 3.96 -1.40
N VAL A 64 -3.58 2.65 -1.28
CA VAL A 64 -4.72 2.16 -0.51
C VAL A 64 -4.57 2.49 0.98
N GLN A 65 -3.37 2.32 1.57
CA GLN A 65 -3.14 2.68 2.97
C GLN A 65 -3.32 4.19 3.21
N SER A 66 -2.82 5.04 2.30
CA SER A 66 -2.96 6.50 2.44
C SER A 66 -4.42 6.96 2.37
N ARG A 67 -5.21 6.37 1.47
CA ARG A 67 -6.64 6.66 1.33
C ARG A 67 -7.46 6.14 2.51
N SER A 68 -7.06 4.98 3.04
CA SER A 68 -7.73 4.36 4.19
C SER A 68 -7.31 5.00 5.53
N LYS A 69 -6.28 5.86 5.55
CA LYS A 69 -5.65 6.39 6.78
C LYS A 69 -5.25 5.26 7.74
N PHE A 70 -4.85 4.13 7.17
CA PHE A 70 -4.61 2.90 7.90
C PHE A 70 -3.37 2.21 7.34
N CYS A 71 -2.42 1.93 8.23
CA CYS A 71 -1.23 1.16 7.98
C CYS A 71 -1.49 -0.32 8.31
N LEU A 72 -1.41 -1.18 7.29
CA LEU A 72 -1.63 -2.63 7.43
C LEU A 72 -0.56 -3.27 8.32
N ALA A 73 0.69 -2.80 8.26
CA ALA A 73 1.77 -3.32 9.10
C ALA A 73 1.53 -3.03 10.60
N TYR A 74 1.01 -1.84 10.90
CA TYR A 74 0.61 -1.47 12.26
C TYR A 74 -0.62 -2.26 12.70
N GLY A 75 -1.58 -2.48 11.81
CA GLY A 75 -2.75 -3.32 12.10
C GLY A 75 -2.38 -4.77 12.44
N PHE A 76 -1.39 -5.36 11.75
CA PHE A 76 -0.87 -6.68 12.11
C PHE A 76 -0.07 -6.69 13.41
N ALA A 77 0.75 -5.66 13.63
CA ALA A 77 1.57 -5.52 14.83
C ALA A 77 0.76 -5.15 16.09
N GLY A 78 -0.50 -4.72 15.94
CA GLY A 78 -1.31 -4.19 17.04
C GLY A 78 -0.78 -2.86 17.55
N THR A 79 -0.38 -1.97 16.63
CA THR A 79 0.17 -0.64 16.93
C THR A 79 -0.55 0.45 16.14
N PHE A 80 -0.28 1.70 16.51
CA PHE A 80 -0.72 2.89 15.78
C PHE A 80 0.28 4.04 15.98
N ASN A 81 0.23 5.06 15.13
CA ASN A 81 1.11 6.23 15.26
C ASN A 81 0.44 7.51 14.76
N PHE A 82 0.20 8.45 15.69
CA PHE A 82 -0.23 9.82 15.39
C PHE A 82 0.81 10.89 15.77
N GLY A 83 1.94 10.46 16.36
CA GLY A 83 3.00 11.33 16.83
C GLY A 83 4.10 11.58 15.79
N LYS A 84 5.35 11.54 16.24
CA LYS A 84 6.50 11.59 15.33
C LYS A 84 6.62 10.27 14.58
N LEU A 85 7.19 10.30 13.38
CA LEU A 85 7.45 9.06 12.62
C LEU A 85 8.26 8.09 13.49
N GLY A 86 7.78 6.85 13.63
CA GLY A 86 8.40 5.83 14.48
C GLY A 86 7.97 5.83 15.96
N ASP A 87 7.23 6.84 16.43
CA ASP A 87 6.66 6.90 17.78
C ASP A 87 5.39 6.03 17.88
N LEU A 88 5.61 4.72 18.05
CA LEU A 88 4.54 3.71 18.04
C LEU A 88 3.86 3.61 19.39
N SER A 89 2.53 3.69 19.38
CA SER A 89 1.67 3.29 20.50
C SER A 89 1.12 1.89 20.28
N ARG A 90 0.78 1.20 21.37
CA ARG A 90 0.24 -0.17 21.33
C ARG A 90 -1.27 -0.16 21.52
N VAL A 91 -1.95 -1.05 20.79
CA VAL A 91 -3.36 -1.36 21.02
C VAL A 91 -3.46 -2.28 22.24
N SER A 92 -4.30 -1.93 23.20
CA SER A 92 -4.48 -2.70 24.44
C SER A 92 -5.40 -3.89 24.21
N ASP A 93 -6.60 -3.59 23.70
CA ASP A 93 -7.73 -4.51 23.63
C ASP A 93 -7.57 -5.57 22.54
N ALA A 94 -7.96 -6.79 22.86
CA ALA A 94 -7.88 -7.92 21.94
C ALA A 94 -8.89 -7.80 20.78
N SER A 95 -10.08 -7.24 21.05
CA SER A 95 -11.11 -6.94 20.03
C SER A 95 -10.57 -5.96 18.99
N ASP A 96 -9.86 -4.94 19.44
CA ASP A 96 -9.34 -3.86 18.60
C ASP A 96 -8.22 -4.37 17.70
N LYS A 97 -7.33 -5.22 18.25
CA LYS A 97 -6.33 -5.95 17.46
C LYS A 97 -6.97 -6.84 16.40
N ALA A 98 -8.06 -7.52 16.72
CA ALA A 98 -8.77 -8.36 15.76
C ALA A 98 -9.40 -7.54 14.63
N ALA A 99 -10.03 -6.41 14.96
CA ALA A 99 -10.57 -5.46 13.98
C ALA A 99 -9.47 -4.89 13.08
N ASP A 100 -8.34 -4.50 13.66
CA ASP A 100 -7.19 -3.97 12.93
C ASP A 100 -6.58 -5.00 11.97
N ARG A 101 -6.45 -6.26 12.41
CA ARG A 101 -5.98 -7.37 11.54
C ARG A 101 -6.94 -7.63 10.39
N ALA A 102 -8.25 -7.61 10.65
CA ALA A 102 -9.26 -7.78 9.60
C ALA A 102 -9.17 -6.65 8.55
N THR A 103 -9.00 -5.40 9.00
CA THR A 103 -8.78 -4.27 8.09
C THR A 103 -7.45 -4.35 7.34
N ALA A 104 -6.37 -4.77 8.00
CA ALA A 104 -5.07 -4.99 7.36
C ALA A 104 -5.16 -6.03 6.22
N LEU A 105 -5.87 -7.13 6.43
CA LEU A 105 -6.13 -8.14 5.39
C LEU A 105 -6.96 -7.57 4.22
N LYS A 106 -8.00 -6.78 4.51
CA LYS A 106 -8.81 -6.12 3.47
C LYS A 106 -7.96 -5.16 2.63
N ILE A 107 -7.08 -4.38 3.26
CA ILE A 107 -6.17 -3.46 2.58
C ILE A 107 -5.19 -4.24 1.70
N LEU A 108 -4.56 -5.28 2.25
CA LEU A 108 -3.63 -6.14 1.50
C LEU A 108 -4.32 -6.74 0.26
N GLY A 109 -5.52 -7.31 0.44
CA GLY A 109 -6.31 -7.86 -0.67
C GLY A 109 -6.66 -6.83 -1.73
N LYS A 110 -7.12 -5.62 -1.34
CA LYS A 110 -7.41 -4.53 -2.27
C LYS A 110 -6.17 -4.10 -3.05
N SER A 111 -5.03 -3.93 -2.38
CA SER A 111 -3.77 -3.54 -3.03
C SER A 111 -3.28 -4.63 -3.99
N PHE A 112 -3.36 -5.89 -3.59
CA PHE A 112 -2.99 -7.03 -4.42
C PHE A 112 -3.85 -7.12 -5.68
N MET A 113 -5.18 -7.00 -5.55
CA MET A 113 -6.11 -7.00 -6.68
C MET A 113 -5.84 -5.84 -7.64
N LEU A 114 -5.61 -4.64 -7.11
CA LEU A 114 -5.29 -3.47 -7.94
C LEU A 114 -4.00 -3.67 -8.74
N ALA A 115 -2.94 -4.16 -8.09
CA ALA A 115 -1.66 -4.44 -8.75
C ALA A 115 -1.79 -5.57 -9.78
N LEU A 116 -2.52 -6.63 -9.45
CA LEU A 116 -2.75 -7.77 -10.34
C LEU A 116 -3.48 -7.35 -11.61
N ILE A 117 -4.57 -6.58 -11.49
CA ILE A 117 -5.33 -6.06 -12.64
C ILE A 117 -4.42 -5.22 -13.53
N ALA A 118 -3.64 -4.30 -12.95
CA ALA A 118 -2.71 -3.47 -13.71
C ALA A 118 -1.61 -4.30 -14.41
N THR A 119 -1.08 -5.35 -13.77
CA THR A 119 -0.12 -6.27 -14.38
C THR A 119 -0.74 -7.03 -15.55
N VAL A 120 -1.97 -7.54 -15.41
CA VAL A 120 -2.67 -8.25 -16.49
C VAL A 120 -2.87 -7.32 -17.70
N VAL A 121 -3.23 -6.06 -17.47
CA VAL A 121 -3.33 -5.05 -18.55
C VAL A 121 -2.00 -4.93 -19.30
N VAL A 122 -0.88 -4.80 -18.59
CA VAL A 122 0.46 -4.68 -19.21
C VAL A 122 0.85 -5.93 -20.00
N ILE A 123 0.52 -7.12 -19.50
CA ILE A 123 0.78 -8.38 -20.21
C ILE A 123 -0.04 -8.47 -21.51
N ALA A 124 -1.26 -7.93 -21.51
CA ALA A 124 -2.16 -7.96 -22.66
C ALA A 124 -1.80 -6.96 -23.77
N LEU A 125 -0.93 -5.96 -23.50
CA LEU A 125 -0.56 -4.95 -24.49
C LEU A 125 0.22 -5.56 -25.68
N PRO A 126 -0.07 -5.17 -26.94
CA PRO A 126 0.57 -5.74 -28.12
C PRO A 126 1.83 -4.94 -28.53
N PHE A 127 2.92 -5.10 -27.78
CA PHE A 127 4.25 -4.57 -28.11
C PHE A 127 5.33 -5.64 -28.00
#